data_AF-A0A0V0XHX5-F1
#
_entry.id   AF-A0A0V0XHX5-F1
#
_cell.length_a   1.000
_cell.length_b   1.000
_cell.length_c   1.000
_cell.angle_alpha   90.00
_cell.angle_beta   90.00
_cell.angle_gamma   90.00
#
_symmetry.space_group_name_H-M   'P 1'
#
loop_
_entity.id
_entity.type
_entity.pdbx_description
1 polymer ?
#
loop_
_entity_poly.entity_id
_entity_poly.type
_entity_poly.pdbx_seq_one_letter_code
_entity_poly.pdbx_strand_id
1 'polypeptide(L)' 'LSKDPKFDHIDLAEKQKVISECSEAESWLREKQQQQGALPKHANPAYLCADLRRKAETLD' A
#
# COMPACT_ATOMS: atom_id res chain seq x y z
N LEU A 1 16.75 4.08 1.55
CA LEU A 1 16.63 5.26 0.68
C LEU A 1 17.44 5.03 -0.60
N SER A 2 16.83 5.26 -1.77
CA SER A 2 17.50 5.06 -3.05
C SER A 2 18.73 5.96 -3.19
N LYS A 3 19.82 5.40 -3.72
CA LYS A 3 21.09 6.11 -3.99
C LYS A 3 21.30 6.37 -5.49
N ASP A 4 20.26 6.19 -6.29
CA ASP A 4 20.30 6.47 -7.72
C ASP A 4 20.39 7.99 -7.95
N PRO A 5 21.43 8.50 -8.63
CA PRO A 5 21.66 9.92 -8.83
C PRO A 5 20.48 10.66 -9.47
N LYS A 6 19.64 9.94 -10.23
CA LYS A 6 18.44 10.54 -10.81
C LYS A 6 17.43 11.03 -9.77
N PHE A 7 17.54 10.61 -8.51
CA PHE A 7 16.68 11.04 -7.41
C PHE A 7 17.38 12.00 -6.45
N ASP A 8 18.61 12.46 -6.73
CA ASP A 8 19.35 13.37 -5.83
C ASP A 8 18.67 14.74 -5.68
N HIS A 9 17.83 15.12 -6.65
CA HIS A 9 17.04 16.34 -6.61
C HIS A 9 15.81 16.27 -5.70
N ILE A 10 15.42 15.08 -5.23
CA ILE A 10 14.25 14.88 -4.38
C ILE A 10 14.68 15.03 -2.91
N ASP A 11 13.96 15.86 -2.17
CA ASP A 11 14.23 16.10 -0.75
C ASP A 11 14.14 14.80 0.06
N LEU A 12 14.98 14.68 1.09
CA LEU A 12 14.95 13.53 1.99
C LEU A 12 13.57 13.34 2.64
N ALA A 13 12.88 14.43 2.99
CA ALA A 13 11.54 14.41 3.54
C ALA A 13 10.52 13.84 2.55
N GLU A 14 10.60 14.19 1.27
CA GLU A 14 9.74 13.62 0.24
C GLU A 14 10.01 12.13 0.03
N LYS A 15 11.29 11.74 -0.03
CA LYS A 15 11.64 10.31 -0.11
C LYS A 15 11.14 9.53 1.10
N GLN A 16 11.18 10.12 2.29
CA GLN A 16 10.67 9.49 3.50
C GLN A 16 9.15 9.39 3.50
N LYS A 17 8.46 10.38 2.96
CA LYS A 17 7.00 10.37 2.77
C LYS A 17 6.57 9.19 1.88
N VAL A 18 7.21 9.03 0.71
CA VAL A 18 6.94 7.92 -0.20
C VAL A 18 7.14 6.56 0.49
N ILE A 19 8.22 6.41 1.27
CA ILE A 19 8.48 5.19 2.02
C ILE A 19 7.37 4.92 3.05
N SER A 20 6.92 5.96 3.77
CA SER A 20 5.82 5.83 4.74
C SER A 20 4.54 5.38 4.06
N GLU A 21 4.16 6.03 2.97
CA GLU A 21 2.96 5.73 2.20
C GLU A 21 2.97 4.29 1.67
N CYS A 22 4.11 3.84 1.12
CA CYS A 22 4.28 2.44 0.71
C CYS A 22 4.14 1.46 1.88
N SER A 23 4.74 1.77 3.03
CA SER A 23 4.68 0.91 4.22
C SER A 23 3.26 0.80 4.78
N GLU A 24 2.51 1.89 4.77
CA GLU A 24 1.11 1.93 5.20
C GLU A 24 0.21 1.15 4.25
N ALA A 25 0.41 1.30 2.94
CA ALA A 25 -0.32 0.54 1.93
C ALA A 25 -0.05 -0.97 2.03
N GLU A 26 1.21 -1.36 2.25
CA GLU A 26 1.60 -2.76 2.45
C GLU A 26 0.97 -3.34 3.72
N SER A 27 1.00 -2.59 4.82
CA SER A 27 0.42 -3.02 6.10
C SER A 27 -1.08 -3.25 5.97
N TRP A 28 -1.79 -2.32 5.33
CA TRP A 28 -3.21 -2.46 5.04
C TRP A 28 -3.51 -3.71 4.19
N LEU A 29 -2.73 -3.95 3.12
CA LEU A 29 -2.95 -5.10 2.26
C LEU A 29 -2.73 -6.42 3.02
N ARG A 30 -1.69 -6.50 3.85
CA ARG A 30 -1.41 -7.69 4.69
C ARG A 30 -2.56 -7.96 5.66
N GLU A 31 -3.08 -6.92 6.31
CA GLU A 31 -4.24 -7.03 7.20
C GLU A 31 -5.47 -7.55 6.45
N LYS A 32 -5.76 -7.00 5.26
CA LYS A 32 -6.88 -7.43 4.43
C LYS A 32 -6.74 -8.87 3.93
N GLN A 33 -5.54 -9.30 3.56
CA GLN A 33 -5.27 -10.70 3.22
C GLN A 33 -5.47 -11.64 4.40
N GLN A 34 -5.04 -11.24 5.60
CA GLN A 34 -5.26 -12.03 6.82
C GLN A 34 -6.76 -12.17 7.13
N GLN A 35 -7.51 -11.06 7.06
CA GLN A 35 -8.98 -11.07 7.21
C GLN A 35 -9.62 -12.00 6.18
N GLN A 36 -9.21 -11.92 4.92
CA GLN A 36 -9.73 -12.78 3.84
C GLN A 36 -9.40 -14.26 4.05
N GLY A 37 -8.19 -14.58 4.55
CA GLY A 37 -7.76 -15.96 4.82
C GLY A 37 -8.51 -16.61 5.99
N ALA A 38 -9.04 -15.80 6.92
CA ALA A 38 -9.87 -16.27 8.03
C ALA A 38 -11.34 -16.50 7.63
N LEU A 39 -11.77 -16.04 6.45
CA LEU A 39 -13.15 -16.15 6.01
C LEU A 39 -13.45 -17.48 5.30
N PRO A 40 -14.65 -18.05 5.50
CA PRO A 40 -15.13 -19.16 4.69
C PRO A 40 -15.25 -18.79 3.21
N LYS A 41 -15.10 -19.76 2.30
CA LYS A 41 -15.14 -19.54 0.84
C LYS A 41 -16.47 -18.96 0.30
N HIS A 42 -17.54 -19.10 1.06
CA HIS A 42 -18.89 -18.64 0.71
C HIS A 42 -19.27 -17.34 1.41
N ALA A 43 -18.41 -16.81 2.29
CA ALA A 43 -18.61 -15.54 2.94
C ALA A 43 -18.21 -14.40 2.00
N ASN A 44 -18.79 -13.22 2.22
CA ASN A 44 -18.43 -12.03 1.46
C ASN A 44 -16.93 -11.71 1.64
N PRO A 45 -16.23 -11.29 0.56
CA PRO A 45 -14.81 -10.95 0.64
C PRO A 45 -14.52 -9.81 1.63
N ALA A 46 -13.38 -9.87 2.32
CA ALA A 46 -12.93 -8.85 3.26
C ALA A 46 -12.49 -7.53 2.59
N TYR A 47 -12.22 -7.59 1.29
CA TYR A 47 -11.89 -6.45 0.43
C TYR A 47 -12.26 -6.77 -1.02
N LEU A 48 -12.60 -5.75 -1.79
CA LEU A 48 -12.90 -5.85 -3.22
C LEU A 48 -11.78 -5.24 -4.06
N CYS A 49 -11.75 -5.59 -5.36
CA CYS A 49 -10.85 -4.95 -6.31
C CYS A 49 -11.05 -3.42 -6.37
N ALA A 50 -12.27 -2.95 -6.09
CA ALA A 50 -12.56 -1.52 -6.00
C ALA A 50 -11.84 -0.85 -4.81
N ASP A 51 -11.71 -1.54 -3.68
CA ASP A 51 -11.00 -1.01 -2.51
C ASP A 51 -9.49 -0.93 -2.75
N LEU A 52 -8.93 -1.91 -3.49
CA LEU A 52 -7.55 -1.87 -3.98
C LEU A 52 -7.31 -0.69 -4.92
N ARG A 53 -8.22 -0.46 -5.88
CA ARG A 53 -8.10 0.69 -6.80
C ARG A 53 -8.14 2.01 -6.06
N ARG A 54 -9.09 2.20 -5.14
CA ARG A 54 -9.15 3.42 -4.32
C ARG A 54 -7.88 3.63 -3.50
N LYS A 55 -7.30 2.54 -2.95
CA LYS A 55 -6.05 2.63 -2.18
C LYS A 55 -4.85 2.99 -3.08
N ALA A 56 -4.83 2.52 -4.32
CA ALA A 56 -3.82 2.88 -5.31
C ALA A 56 -3.96 4.34 -5.78
N GLU A 57 -5.18 4.79 -6.07
CA GLU A 57 -5.49 6.19 -6.46
C GLU A 57 -5.20 7.21 -5.35
N THR A 58 -5.09 6.77 -4.09
CA THR A 58 -4.67 7.65 -2.97
C THR A 58 -3.16 7.90 -2.96
N LEU A 59 -2.39 7.10 -3.72
CA LEU A 59 -0.93 7.15 -3.80
C LEU A 59 -0.41 7.80 -5.10
N ASP A 60 -1.30 8.07 -6.06
CA ASP A 60 -1.04 8.88 -7.26
C ASP A 60 -1.17 10.39 -6.95
#